data_AF-A0A7X7BNN3-F1
#
_entry.id   AF-A0A7X7BNN3-F1
#
_cell.length_a   1.000
_cell.length_b   1.000
_cell.length_c   1.000
_cell.angle_alpha   90.00
_cell.angle_beta   90.00
_cell.angle_gamma   90.00
#
_symmetry.space_group_name_H-M   'P 1'
#
loop_
_entity.id
_entity.type
_entity.pdbx_description
1 polymer ?
#
loop_
_entity_poly.entity_id
_entity_poly.type
_entity_poly.pdbx_seq_one_letter_code
_entity_poly.pdbx_strand_id
1 'polypeptide(L)' 'QLSGKEPGTKMTVKGEPIVYGLTIPKTAPNNKGAMDFVKFVLDPKGGLPVFQNMGQDVVGPSSFGDKTKVPAEVKPLLK' A
#
# COMPACT_ATOMS: atom_id res chain seq x y z
N GLN A 1 -3.52 23.23 8.02
CA GLN A 1 -4.42 24.24 8.60
C GLN A 1 -5.37 24.69 7.51
N LEU A 2 -6.66 24.77 7.79
CA LEU A 2 -7.69 25.21 6.85
C LEU A 2 -8.37 26.46 7.39
N SER A 3 -9.11 27.18 6.54
CA SER A 3 -9.97 28.27 6.98
C SER A 3 -10.95 27.76 8.04
N GLY A 4 -11.05 28.47 9.17
CA GLY A 4 -11.98 28.16 10.23
C GLY A 4 -13.41 28.57 9.90
N LYS A 5 -14.34 28.29 10.81
CA LYS A 5 -15.78 28.49 10.60
C LYS A 5 -16.18 29.97 10.50
N GLU A 6 -15.38 30.87 11.06
CA GLU A 6 -15.61 32.31 11.02
C GLU A 6 -14.54 33.02 10.18
N PRO A 7 -14.86 34.12 9.47
CA PRO A 7 -13.90 34.88 8.70
C PRO A 7 -12.65 35.25 9.52
N GLY A 8 -11.46 34.95 8.99
CA GLY A 8 -10.19 35.22 9.66
C GLY A 8 -9.73 34.16 10.67
N THR A 9 -10.57 33.17 11.00
CA THR A 9 -10.15 32.07 11.89
C THR A 9 -9.43 30.96 11.12
N LYS A 10 -8.55 30.22 11.80
CA LYS A 10 -7.86 29.02 11.26
C LYS A 10 -8.25 27.80 12.07
N MET A 11 -8.43 26.67 11.41
CA MET A 11 -8.64 25.38 12.07
C MET A 11 -7.53 24.38 11.72
N THR A 12 -7.12 23.60 12.72
CA THR A 12 -6.21 22.48 12.53
C THR A 12 -7.03 21.23 12.30
N VAL A 13 -6.93 20.67 11.09
CA VAL A 13 -7.45 19.34 10.78
C VAL A 13 -6.30 18.37 10.83
N LYS A 14 -6.41 17.35 11.68
CA LYS A 14 -5.48 16.23 11.70
C LYS A 14 -5.99 15.21 10.67
N GLY A 15 -5.28 15.11 9.55
CA GLY A 15 -5.55 14.08 8.55
C GLY A 15 -5.03 12.72 8.99
N GLU A 16 -5.57 11.67 8.39
CA GLU A 16 -5.06 10.31 8.46
C GLU A 16 -4.30 9.97 7.17
N PRO A 17 -3.30 9.08 7.21
CA PRO A 17 -2.56 8.68 6.02
C PRO A 17 -3.45 7.90 5.05
N ILE A 18 -3.29 8.16 3.75
CA ILE A 18 -3.91 7.36 2.69
C ILE A 18 -3.00 6.16 2.43
N VAL A 19 -3.38 4.99 2.97
CA VAL A 19 -2.59 3.75 2.87
C VAL A 19 -3.35 2.74 2.01
N TYR A 20 -2.71 2.28 0.94
CA TYR A 20 -3.26 1.26 0.07
C TYR A 20 -2.89 -0.14 0.56
N GLY A 21 -3.89 -1.01 0.66
CA GLY A 21 -3.74 -2.42 0.96
C GLY A 21 -4.12 -3.29 -0.23
N LEU A 22 -3.47 -4.44 -0.36
CA LEU A 22 -3.81 -5.47 -1.33
C LEU A 22 -3.76 -6.85 -0.66
N THR A 23 -4.53 -7.80 -1.19
CA THR A 23 -4.60 -9.16 -0.67
C THR A 23 -4.92 -10.16 -1.80
N ILE A 24 -4.59 -11.43 -1.58
CA ILE A 24 -5.06 -12.54 -2.41
C ILE A 24 -6.27 -13.16 -1.71
N PRO A 25 -7.48 -13.10 -2.29
CA PRO A 25 -8.64 -13.78 -1.73
C PRO A 25 -8.39 -15.27 -1.55
N LYS A 26 -8.90 -15.87 -0.47
CA LYS A 26 -8.77 -17.31 -0.20
C LYS A 26 -9.38 -18.18 -1.31
N THR A 27 -10.38 -17.65 -2.01
CA THR A 27 -11.11 -18.31 -3.09
C THR A 27 -10.60 -17.93 -4.48
N ALA A 28 -9.41 -17.32 -4.58
CA ALA A 28 -8.85 -16.91 -5.86
C ALA A 28 -8.76 -18.11 -6.83
N PRO A 29 -9.44 -18.08 -7.99
CA PRO A 29 -9.51 -19.22 -8.91
C PRO A 29 -8.15 -19.51 -9.56
N ASN A 30 -7.29 -18.50 -9.65
CA ASN A 30 -5.91 -18.62 -10.11
C ASN A 30 -4.95 -18.09 -9.03
N ASN A 31 -4.68 -18.92 -8.02
CA ASN A 31 -3.81 -18.53 -6.91
C ASN A 31 -2.38 -18.23 -7.37
N LYS A 32 -1.86 -19.01 -8.34
CA LYS A 32 -0.52 -18.82 -8.90
C LYS A 32 -0.37 -17.46 -9.59
N GLY A 33 -1.28 -17.12 -10.50
CA GLY A 33 -1.25 -15.82 -11.17
C GLY A 33 -1.44 -14.64 -10.21
N ALA A 34 -2.28 -14.81 -9.18
CA ALA A 34 -2.41 -13.82 -8.12
C ALA A 34 -1.10 -13.62 -7.34
N MET A 35 -0.39 -14.70 -7.03
CA MET A 35 0.92 -14.64 -6.37
C MET A 35 1.95 -13.92 -7.23
N ASP A 36 2.02 -14.25 -8.52
CA ASP A 36 2.96 -13.62 -9.46
C ASP A 36 2.67 -12.13 -9.61
N PHE A 37 1.39 -11.74 -9.65
CA PHE A 37 0.99 -10.33 -9.68
C PHE A 37 1.38 -9.59 -8.40
N VAL A 38 1.15 -10.17 -7.21
CA VAL A 38 1.56 -9.56 -5.94
C VAL A 38 3.07 -9.37 -5.90
N LYS A 39 3.86 -10.37 -6.31
CA LYS A 39 5.33 -10.23 -6.38
C LYS A 39 5.74 -9.09 -7.30
N PHE A 40 5.13 -8.99 -8.49
CA PHE A 40 5.40 -7.89 -9.41
C PHE A 40 5.08 -6.52 -8.80
N VAL A 41 3.90 -6.35 -8.20
CA VAL A 41 3.50 -5.08 -7.57
C VAL A 41 4.48 -4.63 -6.49
N LEU A 42 5.00 -5.57 -5.70
CA LEU A 42 5.91 -5.29 -4.58
C LEU A 42 7.40 -5.26 -4.99
N ASP A 43 7.74 -5.58 -6.24
CA ASP A 43 9.12 -5.62 -6.73
C ASP A 43 9.70 -4.19 -6.86
N PRO A 44 10.82 -3.88 -6.19
CA PRO A 44 11.54 -2.61 -6.34
C PRO A 44 11.97 -2.27 -7.77
N LYS A 45 12.13 -3.28 -8.64
CA LYS A 45 12.49 -3.12 -10.06
C LYS A 45 11.33 -3.38 -11.01
N GLY A 46 10.15 -3.72 -10.48
CA GLY A 46 8.95 -4.06 -11.25
C GLY A 46 7.84 -3.04 -11.06
N GLY A 47 6.87 -3.36 -10.21
CA GLY A 47 5.66 -2.55 -10.02
C GLY A 47 5.86 -1.29 -9.17
N LEU A 48 6.76 -1.29 -8.18
CA LEU A 48 6.95 -0.12 -7.31
C LEU A 48 7.37 1.17 -8.06
N PRO A 49 8.29 1.12 -9.05
CA PRO A 49 8.60 2.28 -9.88
C PRO A 49 7.39 2.90 -10.61
N VAL A 50 6.37 2.10 -10.94
CA VAL A 50 5.15 2.62 -11.59
C VAL A 50 4.42 3.61 -10.67
N PHE A 51 4.28 3.28 -9.39
CA PHE A 51 3.65 4.17 -8.41
C PHE A 51 4.44 5.47 -8.25
N GLN A 52 5.77 5.36 -8.13
CA GLN A 52 6.65 6.54 -8.02
C GLN A 52 6.51 7.46 -9.24
N ASN A 53 6.53 6.88 -10.44
CA ASN A 53 6.39 7.64 -11.70
C ASN A 53 5.00 8.27 -11.86
N MET A 54 3.97 7.69 -11.25
CA MET A 54 2.61 8.24 -11.22
C MET A 54 2.39 9.25 -10.08
N GLY A 55 3.44 9.65 -9.37
CA GLY A 55 3.37 10.67 -8.31
C GLY A 55 2.92 10.13 -6.95
N GLN A 56 2.90 8.80 -6.79
CA GLN A 56 2.62 8.18 -5.50
C GLN A 56 3.93 7.76 -4.84
N ASP A 57 4.35 8.52 -3.83
CA ASP A 57 5.51 8.17 -3.02
C ASP A 57 5.33 6.81 -2.34
N VAL A 58 6.37 5.99 -2.44
CA VAL A 58 6.39 4.63 -1.90
C VAL A 58 7.26 4.62 -0.65
N VAL A 59 6.64 4.56 0.54
CA VAL A 59 7.35 4.32 1.81
C VAL A 59 7.90 2.88 1.87
N GLY A 60 7.38 1.98 1.04
CA GLY A 60 7.82 0.60 0.90
C GLY A 60 6.77 -0.39 1.41
N PRO A 61 6.67 -1.58 0.80
CA PRO A 61 5.65 -2.54 1.15
C PRO A 61 5.86 -3.10 2.55
N SER A 62 4.76 -3.23 3.29
CA SER A 62 4.74 -3.75 4.66
C SER A 62 3.54 -4.68 4.83
N SER A 63 3.68 -5.73 5.64
CA SER A 63 2.54 -6.59 5.99
C SER A 63 1.74 -5.98 7.14
N PHE A 64 0.41 -6.01 7.01
CA PHE A 64 -0.53 -5.64 8.08
C PHE A 64 -1.36 -6.85 8.52
N GLY A 65 -1.79 -6.85 9.78
CA GLY A 65 -2.54 -7.96 10.38
C GLY A 65 -1.65 -9.13 10.79
N ASP A 66 -2.12 -10.35 10.54
CA ASP A 66 -1.46 -11.57 10.96
C ASP A 66 -0.28 -11.93 10.03
N LYS A 67 0.93 -11.55 10.44
CA LYS A 67 2.17 -11.77 9.69
C LYS A 67 2.50 -13.25 9.45
N THR A 68 1.90 -14.17 10.21
CA THR A 68 2.10 -15.62 10.00
C THR A 68 1.46 -16.11 8.70
N LYS A 69 0.45 -15.40 8.21
CA LYS A 69 -0.28 -15.73 6.97
C LYS A 69 0.37 -15.16 5.70
N VAL A 70 1.46 -14.40 5.83
CA VAL A 70 2.21 -13.90 4.68
C VAL A 70 2.98 -15.06 4.04
N PRO A 71 2.76 -15.36 2.75
CA PRO A 71 3.47 -16.41 2.04
C PRO A 71 4.98 -16.19 2.07
N ALA A 72 5.75 -17.28 2.23
CA ALA A 72 7.22 -17.22 2.31
C ALA A 72 7.86 -16.53 1.10
N GLU A 73 7.25 -16.67 -0.08
CA GLU A 73 7.73 -16.11 -1.33
C GLU A 73 7.61 -14.59 -1.42
N VAL A 74 6.76 -13.96 -0.59
CA VAL A 74 6.55 -12.50 -0.58
C VAL A 74 7.38 -11.83 0.51
N LYS A 75 7.74 -12.56 1.58
CA LYS A 75 8.52 -12.01 2.71
C LYS A 75 9.80 -11.26 2.31
N PRO A 76 10.60 -11.71 1.32
CA PRO A 76 11.81 -10.99 0.91
C PRO A 76 11.55 -9.63 0.26
N LEU A 77 10.33 -9.40 -0.23
CA LEU A 77 9.93 -8.15 -0.88
C LEU A 77 9.37 -7.14 0.12
N LEU A 78 9.14 -7.53 1.37
CA LEU A 78 8.63 -6.67 2.43
C LEU A 78 9.80 -6.02 3.19
N LYS A 79 9.56 -4.83 3.74
CA LYS A 79 10.44 -4.20 4.73
C LYS A 79 10.34 -4.86 6.11
#